data_AF-A0A3B8IRU9-F1
#
_entry.id   AF-A0A3B8IRU9-F1
#
_cell.length_a   1.000
_cell.length_b   1.000
_cell.length_c   1.000
_cell.angle_alpha   90.00
_cell.angle_beta   90.00
_cell.angle_gamma   90.00
#
_symmetry.space_group_name_H-M   'P 1'
#
loop_
_entity.id
_entity.type
_entity.pdbx_description
1 polymer ?
#
loop_
_entity_poly.entity_id
_entity_poly.type
_entity_poly.pdbx_seq_one_letter_code
_entity_poly.pdbx_strand_id
1 'polypeptide(L)' 'GWVATLDGEPVDIYRVNYILRGVSVPEGQHTLQFNFKPRSYTLGNSLNAISTWLLLLLFITALVLEVRGLTNQPEEKEAN' A
#
# COMPACT_ATOMS: atom_id res chain seq x y z
N GLY A 1 -11.61 5.00 5.15
CA GLY A 1 -12.82 5.13 4.32
C GLY A 1 -13.10 6.60 4.16
N TRP A 2 -14.36 7.03 4.20
CA TRP A 2 -14.70 8.44 4.35
C TRP A 2 -14.44 8.89 5.79
N VAL A 3 -13.94 10.11 5.95
CA VAL A 3 -13.77 10.82 7.23
C VAL A 3 -14.43 12.17 7.04
N ALA A 4 -15.27 12.60 7.99
CA ALA A 4 -15.93 13.88 7.93
C ALA A 4 -15.42 14.79 9.05
N THR A 5 -15.32 16.08 8.75
CA THR A 5 -15.05 17.12 9.74
C THR A 5 -16.07 18.24 9.59
N LEU A 6 -16.60 18.73 10.70
CA LEU A 6 -17.48 19.89 10.76
C LEU A 6 -16.69 21.05 11.38
N ASP A 7 -16.49 22.13 10.63
CA ASP A 7 -15.71 23.30 11.06
C ASP A 7 -14.28 22.98 11.55
N GLY A 8 -13.70 21.90 11.02
CA GLY A 8 -12.37 21.42 11.37
C GLY A 8 -12.34 20.33 12.44
N GLU A 9 -13.45 20.11 13.16
CA GLU A 9 -13.55 19.08 14.20
C GLU A 9 -14.03 17.74 13.61
N PRO A 10 -13.45 16.59 14.01
CA PRO A 10 -13.90 15.28 13.56
C PRO A 10 -15.36 15.00 13.96
N VAL A 11 -16.15 14.54 12.99
CA VAL A 11 -17.54 14.15 13.22
C VAL A 11 -17.82 12.74 12.71
N ASP A 12 -18.69 12.04 13.43
CA ASP A 12 -19.11 10.69 13.06
C ASP A 12 -20.02 10.71 11.83
N ILE A 13 -19.76 9.75 10.94
CA ILE A 13 -20.57 9.53 9.74
C ILE A 13 -21.59 8.42 10.04
N TYR A 14 -22.87 8.78 9.99
CA TYR A 14 -23.98 7.87 10.19
C TYR A 14 -24.42 7.24 8.87
N ARG A 15 -24.82 5.96 8.91
CA ARG A 15 -25.47 5.30 7.79
C ARG A 15 -26.95 5.67 7.80
N VAL A 16 -27.36 6.52 6.87
CA VAL A 16 -28.75 7.03 6.81
C VAL A 16 -29.63 6.23 5.86
N ASN A 17 -29.07 5.46 4.92
CA ASN A 17 -29.77 4.44 4.10
C ASN A 17 -28.78 3.75 3.15
N TYR A 18 -28.84 2.44 2.94
CA TYR A 18 -27.99 1.70 1.96
C TYR A 18 -26.55 2.24 1.81
N ILE A 19 -26.31 3.05 0.75
CA ILE A 19 -25.01 3.66 0.41
C ILE A 19 -24.85 5.12 0.89
N LEU A 20 -25.94 5.74 1.36
CA LEU A 20 -26.01 7.12 1.84
C LEU A 20 -25.38 7.25 3.23
N ARG A 21 -24.62 8.35 3.37
CA ARG A 21 -23.89 8.75 4.56
C ARG A 21 -24.42 10.11 5.00
N GLY A 22 -24.64 10.27 6.30
CA GLY A 22 -25.19 11.49 6.89
C GLY A 22 -24.36 11.93 8.08
N VAL A 23 -24.42 13.22 8.38
CA VAL A 23 -23.79 13.86 9.54
C VAL A 23 -24.85 14.77 10.16
N SER A 24 -24.98 14.76 11.48
CA SER A 24 -25.86 15.69 12.18
C SER A 24 -25.19 17.06 12.23
N VAL A 25 -25.80 18.07 11.62
CA VAL A 25 -25.29 19.45 11.60
C VAL A 25 -26.24 20.32 12.43
N PRO A 26 -25.75 21.05 13.45
CA PRO A 26 -26.56 21.97 14.23
C PRO A 26 -27.05 23.16 13.39
N GLU A 27 -27.95 23.96 13.95
CA GLU A 27 -28.49 25.13 13.27
C GLU A 27 -27.40 26.20 13.05
N GLY A 28 -27.41 26.81 11.86
CA GLY A 28 -26.46 27.88 11.51
C GLY A 28 -25.65 27.60 10.26
N GLN A 29 -24.54 28.31 10.11
CA GLN A 29 -23.59 28.12 9.01
C GLN A 29 -22.43 27.26 9.48
N HIS A 30 -22.28 26.11 8.86
CA HIS A 30 -21.22 25.16 9.15
C HIS A 30 -20.57 24.68 7.86
N THR A 31 -19.25 24.46 7.90
CA THR A 31 -18.49 23.91 6.80
C THR A 31 -18.25 22.42 7.04
N LEU A 32 -18.95 21.58 6.27
CA LEU A 32 -18.78 20.14 6.30
C LEU A 32 -17.78 19.68 5.24
N GLN A 33 -16.71 19.00 5.63
CA GLN A 33 -15.69 18.48 4.72
C GLN A 33 -15.65 16.96 4.78
N PHE A 34 -15.85 16.31 3.64
CA PHE A 34 -15.71 14.87 3.48
C PHE A 34 -14.38 14.54 2.82
N ASN A 35 -13.50 13.90 3.58
CA ASN A 35 -12.19 13.47 3.13
C ASN A 35 -12.17 11.95 2.93
N PHE A 36 -11.91 11.51 1.69
CA PHE A 36 -11.73 10.09 1.42
C PHE A 36 -10.29 9.69 1.76
N LYS A 37 -10.07 9.18 2.99
CA LYS A 37 -8.80 8.61 3.46
C LYS A 37 -8.95 7.11 3.73
N PRO A 38 -8.88 6.26 2.70
CA PRO A 38 -8.83 4.81 2.89
C PRO A 38 -7.51 4.41 3.58
N ARG A 39 -7.58 3.92 4.82
CA ARG A 39 -6.43 3.30 5.51
C ARG A 39 -5.83 2.13 4.72
N SER A 40 -6.64 1.46 3.89
CA SER A 40 -6.18 0.41 2.99
C SER A 40 -5.19 0.91 1.95
N TYR A 41 -5.29 2.18 1.52
CA TYR A 41 -4.37 2.76 0.55
C TYR A 41 -2.98 2.96 1.17
N THR A 42 -2.93 3.46 2.41
CA THR A 42 -1.66 3.65 3.11
C THR A 42 -0.99 2.31 3.46
N LEU A 43 -1.77 1.31 3.89
CA LEU A 43 -1.22 0.00 4.25
C LEU A 43 -0.81 -0.82 3.02
N GLY A 44 -1.63 -0.77 1.95
CA GLY A 44 -1.35 -1.45 0.69
C GLY A 44 -0.08 -0.92 0.03
N ASN A 45 0.16 0.39 0.06
CA ASN A 45 1.38 0.96 -0.52
C ASN A 45 2.65 0.47 0.19
N SER A 46 2.64 0.42 1.53
CA SER A 46 3.78 -0.09 2.30
C SER A 46 4.03 -1.59 2.06
N LEU A 47 2.97 -2.40 2.03
CA LEU A 47 3.08 -3.84 1.75
C LEU A 47 3.56 -4.12 0.32
N ASN A 48 3.08 -3.36 -0.65
CA ASN A 48 3.54 -3.45 -2.05
C ASN A 48 5.03 -3.09 -2.15
N ALA A 49 5.47 -2.04 -1.48
CA ALA A 49 6.87 -1.64 -1.48
C ALA A 49 7.77 -2.74 -0.89
N ILE A 50 7.39 -3.30 0.27
CA ILE A 50 8.15 -4.39 0.90
C ILE A 50 8.20 -5.62 -0.01
N SER A 51 7.06 -6.01 -0.59
CA SER A 51 6.99 -7.17 -1.49
C SER A 51 7.85 -6.99 -2.74
N THR A 52 7.86 -5.77 -3.30
CA THR A 52 8.67 -5.43 -4.47
C THR A 52 10.17 -5.53 -4.14
N TRP A 53 10.60 -4.96 -3.01
CA TRP A 53 12.00 -5.06 -2.58
C TRP A 53 12.42 -6.50 -2.30
N LEU A 54 11.56 -7.30 -1.66
CA LEU A 54 11.82 -8.71 -1.40
C LEU A 54 12.02 -9.49 -2.71
N LEU A 55 11.14 -9.29 -3.70
CA LEU A 55 11.24 -9.94 -5.01
C LEU A 55 12.51 -9.52 -5.76
N LEU A 56 12.86 -8.24 -5.74
CA LEU A 56 14.09 -7.75 -6.36
C LEU A 56 15.33 -8.36 -5.72
N LEU A 57 15.37 -8.47 -4.38
CA LEU A 57 16.47 -9.10 -3.67
C LEU A 57 16.61 -10.58 -4.03
N LEU A 58 15.51 -11.33 -4.06
CA LEU A 58 15.50 -12.74 -4.46
C LEU A 58 15.94 -12.93 -5.92
N PHE A 59 15.53 -12.02 -6.81
CA PHE A 59 15.93 -12.07 -8.21
C PHE A 59 17.44 -11.80 -8.37
N ILE A 60 17.97 -10.79 -7.67
CA ILE A 60 19.40 -10.47 -7.70
C ILE A 60 20.23 -11.60 -7.10
N THR A 61 19.81 -12.19 -5.98
CA THR A 61 20.55 -13.31 -5.37
C THR A 61 20.57 -14.52 -6.30
N ALA A 62 19.44 -14.87 -6.92
CA ALA A 62 19.38 -15.95 -7.91
C ALA A 62 20.29 -15.67 -9.11
N LEU A 63 20.26 -14.45 -9.65
CA LEU A 63 21.13 -14.04 -10.76
C LEU A 63 22.61 -14.14 -10.39
N VAL A 64 23.00 -13.70 -9.19
CA VAL A 64 24.39 -13.77 -8.72
C VAL A 64 24.83 -15.22 -8.53
N LEU A 65 23.98 -16.09 -8.00
CA LEU A 65 24.28 -17.52 -7.85
C LEU A 65 24.48 -18.19 -9.21
N GLU A 66 23.62 -17.89 -10.19
CA GLU A 66 23.73 -18.41 -11.55
C GLU A 66 25.03 -17.94 -12.22
N VAL A 67 25.32 -16.63 -12.18
CA VAL A 67 26.55 -16.07 -12.77
C VAL A 67 27.80 -16.64 -12.08
N ARG A 68 27.77 -16.83 -10.76
CA ARG A 68 28.87 -17.48 -10.02
C ARG A 68 28.99 -18.96 -10.35
N GLY A 69 27.87 -19.66 -10.53
CA GLY A 69 27.84 -21.06 -10.98
C GLY A 69 28.45 -21.24 -12.37
N LEU A 70 28.16 -20.31 -13.29
CA LEU A 70 28.76 -20.26 -14.62
C LEU A 70 30.26 -19.89 -14.57
N THR A 71 30.66 -18.99 -13.67
CA THR A 71 32.06 -18.60 -13.46
C THR A 71 32.89 -19.71 -12.78
N ASN A 72 32.24 -20.57 -11.99
CA ASN A 72 32.87 -21.65 -11.23
C ASN A 72 32.84 -23.01 -11.94
N GLN A 73 32.69 -23.08 -13.27
CA GLN A 73 33.08 -24.28 -14.03
C GLN A 73 34.55 -24.14 -14.44
N PRO A 74 35.51 -24.72 -13.69
CA PRO A 74 36.91 -24.68 -14.09
C PRO A 74 37.14 -25.90 -14.99
N GLU A 75 37.20 -25.70 -16.30
CA GLU A 75 37.97 -26.50 -17.28
C GLU A 75 37.92 -28.05 -17.23
N GLU A 76 36.99 -28.70 -16.51
CA GLU A 76 36.91 -30.17 -16.39
C GLU A 76 36.31 -30.85 -17.65
N LYS A 77 36.45 -30.21 -18.81
CA LYS A 77 36.09 -30.78 -20.12
C LYS A 77 37.26 -30.88 -21.10
N GLU A 78 38.47 -30.43 -20.76
CA GLU A 78 39.64 -30.58 -21.63
C GLU A 78 40.56 -31.76 -21.29
N ALA A 79 40.39 -32.43 -20.15
CA ALA A 79 41.12 -33.65 -19.85
C ALA A 79 40.25 -34.88 -20.17
N ASN A 80 40.34 -35.32 -21.43
CA ASN A 80 40.22 -36.73 -21.79
C ASN A 80 41.19 -37.61 -21.00
#